data_AF-A0A838FSG2-F1
#
_entry.id   AF-A0A838FSG2-F1
#
_cell.length_a   1.000
_cell.length_b   1.000
_cell.length_c   1.000
_cell.angle_alpha   90.00
_cell.angle_beta   90.00
_cell.angle_gamma   90.00
#
_symmetry.space_group_name_H-M   'P 1'
#
loop_
_entity.id
_entity.type
_entity.pdbx_description
1 polymer ?
#
loop_
_entity_poly.entity_id
_entity_poly.type
_entity_poly.pdbx_seq_one_letter_code
_entity_poly.pdbx_strand_id
1 'polypeptide(L)'
;MPRLGRIDLAILGVALPDSRRRLAATVRALQPRFILPSHQDDFFIPFDRGFTFGKMTNFPDVLRIRAREELPGRLILLDYFRPWTLR
;
A
#
# COMPACT_ATOMS: atom_id res chain seq x y z
N MET A 1 -20.51 2.00 -14.68
CA MET A 1 -19.37 1.13 -14.29
C MET A 1 -19.93 -0.12 -13.63
N PRO A 2 -19.37 -1.31 -13.90
CA PRO A 2 -19.84 -2.53 -13.26
C PRO A 2 -19.71 -2.38 -11.73
N ARG A 3 -20.72 -2.86 -11.00
CA ARG A 3 -20.72 -2.83 -9.53
C ARG A 3 -19.67 -3.83 -9.07
N LEU A 4 -18.50 -3.32 -8.68
CA LEU A 4 -17.45 -4.16 -8.10
C LEU A 4 -18.06 -4.87 -6.90
N GLY A 5 -17.90 -6.19 -6.85
CA GLY A 5 -18.23 -6.98 -5.66
C GLY A 5 -17.39 -6.55 -4.46
N ARG A 6 -17.57 -7.21 -3.33
CA ARG A 6 -16.73 -6.96 -2.15
C ARG A 6 -15.26 -7.15 -2.53
N ILE A 7 -14.44 -6.11 -2.33
CA ILE A 7 -13.00 -6.17 -2.57
C ILE A 7 -12.31 -6.61 -1.31
N ASP A 8 -11.73 -7.81 -1.31
CA ASP A 8 -10.92 -8.26 -0.17
C ASP A 8 -9.55 -7.58 -0.16
N LEU A 9 -8.88 -7.44 -1.31
CA LEU A 9 -7.54 -6.86 -1.41
C LEU A 9 -7.47 -5.80 -2.52
N ALA A 10 -7.00 -4.61 -2.17
CA ALA A 10 -6.62 -3.57 -3.14
C ALA A 10 -5.09 -3.39 -3.15
N ILE A 11 -4.46 -3.63 -4.29
CA ILE A 11 -3.03 -3.39 -4.52
C ILE A 11 -2.89 -2.03 -5.20
N LEU A 12 -2.29 -1.05 -4.50
CA LEU A 12 -2.31 0.37 -4.90
C LEU A 12 -0.91 0.94 -5.02
N GLY A 13 -0.49 1.39 -6.20
CA GLY A 13 0.80 2.05 -6.38
C GLY A 13 0.91 3.35 -5.59
N VAL A 14 1.93 3.49 -4.74
CA VAL A 14 2.15 4.68 -3.91
C VAL A 14 3.53 5.32 -4.08
N ALA A 15 4.29 4.89 -5.10
CA ALA A 15 5.65 5.37 -5.35
C ALA A 15 5.70 6.87 -5.65
N LEU A 16 4.71 7.40 -6.37
CA LEU A 16 4.72 8.79 -6.84
C LEU A 16 3.84 9.70 -5.97
N PRO A 17 4.19 11.01 -5.85
CA PRO A 17 3.38 11.98 -5.12
C PRO A 17 1.91 12.00 -5.56
N ASP A 18 1.68 11.96 -6.88
CA ASP A 18 0.34 11.99 -7.48
C ASP A 18 -0.50 10.79 -7.08
N SER A 19 0.11 9.61 -7.01
CA SER A 19 -0.56 8.38 -6.58
C SER A 19 -0.93 8.46 -5.09
N ARG A 20 -0.04 9.00 -4.24
CA ARG A 20 -0.33 9.23 -2.82
C ARG A 20 -1.47 10.22 -2.61
N ARG A 21 -1.53 11.31 -3.39
CA ARG A 21 -2.65 12.27 -3.33
C ARG A 21 -4.01 11.64 -3.64
N ARG A 22 -4.04 10.62 -4.49
CA ARG A 22 -5.27 9.92 -4.90
C ARG A 22 -5.64 8.75 -3.98
N LEU A 23 -4.72 8.30 -3.12
CA LEU A 23 -4.87 7.10 -2.29
C LEU A 23 -6.18 7.10 -1.50
N ALA A 24 -6.48 8.18 -0.77
CA ALA A 24 -7.66 8.26 0.07
C ALA A 24 -8.96 8.11 -0.74
N ALA A 25 -9.07 8.84 -1.87
CA ALA A 25 -10.22 8.76 -2.75
C ALA A 25 -10.38 7.35 -3.35
N THR A 26 -9.28 6.73 -3.78
CA THR A 26 -9.28 5.36 -4.31
C THR A 26 -9.71 4.35 -3.26
N VAL A 27 -9.17 4.40 -2.04
CA VAL A 27 -9.54 3.46 -0.97
C VAL A 27 -11.02 3.63 -0.59
N ARG A 28 -11.52 4.86 -0.49
CA ARG A 28 -12.94 5.12 -0.22
C ARG A 28 -13.85 4.57 -1.31
N ALA A 29 -13.46 4.69 -2.57
CA ALA A 29 -14.23 4.16 -3.70
C ALA A 29 -14.25 2.62 -3.72
N LEU A 30 -13.16 1.97 -3.32
CA LEU A 30 -13.01 0.52 -3.37
C LEU A 30 -13.53 -0.21 -2.12
N GLN A 31 -13.57 0.46 -0.97
CA GLN A 31 -13.94 -0.14 0.33
C GLN A 31 -13.24 -1.50 0.60
N PRO A 32 -11.91 -1.62 0.44
CA PRO A 32 -11.25 -2.91 0.53
C PRO A 32 -11.12 -3.39 1.98
N ARG A 33 -11.13 -4.71 2.19
CA ARG A 33 -10.82 -5.30 3.50
C ARG A 33 -9.32 -5.17 3.85
N PHE A 34 -8.45 -5.25 2.85
CA PHE A 34 -7.00 -5.12 2.95
C PHE A 34 -6.45 -4.15 1.89
N ILE A 35 -5.49 -3.34 2.29
CA ILE A 35 -4.75 -2.44 1.39
C ILE A 35 -3.31 -2.91 1.34
N LEU A 36 -2.81 -3.19 0.15
CA LEU A 36 -1.41 -3.42 -0.12
C LEU A 36 -0.87 -2.26 -0.96
N PRO A 37 -0.26 -1.23 -0.35
CA PRO A 37 0.45 -0.23 -1.12
C PRO A 37 1.59 -0.92 -1.89
N SER A 38 1.67 -0.82 -3.21
CA SER A 38 2.78 -1.34 -3.99
C SER A 38 3.85 -0.28 -4.19
N HIS A 39 5.09 -0.74 -4.43
CA HIS A 39 6.28 0.11 -4.54
C HIS A 39 6.63 0.82 -3.23
N GLN A 40 6.64 0.05 -2.14
CA GLN A 40 6.99 0.54 -0.81
C GLN A 40 8.50 0.57 -0.57
N ASP A 41 9.24 -0.37 -1.12
CA ASP A 41 10.65 -0.56 -0.84
C ASP A 41 11.56 -0.12 -1.99
N ASP A 42 12.84 -0.04 -1.67
CA ASP A 42 13.89 -0.11 -2.64
C ASP A 42 14.02 -1.56 -3.09
N PHE A 43 13.34 -1.90 -4.19
CA PHE A 43 13.34 -3.23 -4.81
C PHE A 43 14.75 -3.76 -5.16
N PHE A 44 15.79 -2.93 -5.06
CA PHE A 44 17.17 -3.32 -5.32
C PHE A 44 17.94 -3.73 -4.06
N ILE A 45 17.38 -3.53 -2.86
CA ILE A 45 18.06 -3.79 -1.59
C ILE A 45 17.32 -4.85 -0.76
N PRO A 46 17.95 -6.01 -0.49
CA PRO A 46 17.34 -7.07 0.31
C PRO A 46 16.93 -6.65 1.73
N PHE A 47 15.82 -7.20 2.22
CA PHE A 47 15.29 -6.91 3.57
C PHE A 47 16.17 -7.38 4.73
N ASP A 48 17.07 -8.35 4.52
CA ASP A 48 18.05 -8.75 5.54
C ASP A 48 19.04 -7.63 5.90
N ARG A 49 19.12 -6.57 5.07
CA ARG A 49 19.77 -5.28 5.36
C ARG A 49 18.83 -4.24 5.97
N GLY A 50 17.64 -4.64 6.36
CA GLY A 50 16.55 -3.80 6.82
C GLY A 50 15.61 -3.38 5.69
N PHE A 51 14.35 -3.12 6.03
CA PHE A 51 13.39 -2.56 5.06
C PHE A 51 13.83 -1.14 4.69
N THR A 52 14.34 -0.98 3.47
CA THR A 52 14.75 0.32 2.94
C THR A 52 13.64 0.82 2.04
N PHE A 53 13.03 1.95 2.37
CA PHE A 53 12.08 2.61 1.49
C PHE A 53 12.84 3.25 0.33
N GLY A 54 12.41 2.99 -0.91
CA GLY A 54 13.00 3.66 -2.07
C GLY A 54 12.87 5.17 -1.92
N LYS A 55 13.81 5.96 -2.47
CA LYS A 55 13.80 7.43 -2.34
C LYS A 55 12.47 8.09 -2.76
N MET A 56 11.76 7.47 -3.69
CA MET A 56 10.44 7.94 -4.13
C MET A 56 9.31 7.51 -3.18
N THR A 57 9.50 6.44 -2.42
CA THR A 57 8.52 5.91 -1.50
C THR A 57 8.53 6.69 -0.18
N ASN A 58 7.54 7.55 -0.01
CA ASN A 58 7.25 8.16 1.27
C ASN A 58 6.19 7.35 2.03
N PHE A 59 6.58 6.19 2.54
CA PHE A 59 5.67 5.33 3.28
C PHE A 59 5.16 5.94 4.61
N PRO A 60 5.95 6.71 5.37
CA PRO A 60 5.41 7.49 6.49
C PRO A 60 4.23 8.40 6.10
N ASP A 61 4.26 8.98 4.89
CA ASP A 61 3.15 9.78 4.39
C ASP A 61 1.90 8.93 4.08
N VAL A 62 2.07 7.71 3.56
CA VAL A 62 0.96 6.75 3.38
C VAL A 62 0.30 6.40 4.72
N LEU A 63 1.09 6.14 5.77
CA LEU A 63 0.58 5.90 7.12
C LEU A 63 -0.14 7.12 7.68
N ARG A 64 0.41 8.32 7.48
CA ARG A 64 -0.19 9.58 7.92
C ARG A 64 -1.52 9.83 7.22
N ILE A 65 -1.59 9.63 5.90
CA ILE A 65 -2.83 9.74 5.12
C ILE A 65 -3.85 8.75 5.68
N ARG A 66 -3.48 7.48 5.88
CA ARG A 66 -4.40 6.47 6.44
C ARG A 66 -4.95 6.86 7.81
N ALA A 67 -4.09 7.31 8.71
CA ALA A 67 -4.48 7.71 10.07
C ALA A 67 -5.36 8.97 10.07
N ARG A 68 -4.98 9.99 9.30
CA ARG A 68 -5.73 11.27 9.20
C ARG A 68 -7.10 11.11 8.54
N GLU A 69 -7.17 10.27 7.51
CA GLU A 69 -8.37 10.11 6.68
C GLU A 69 -9.26 8.95 7.16
N GLU A 70 -8.86 8.24 8.22
CA GLU A 70 -9.52 7.07 8.80
C GLU A 70 -9.88 6.02 7.73
N LEU A 71 -8.92 5.72 6.86
CA LEU A 71 -9.21 4.88 5.69
C LEU A 71 -9.62 3.45 6.09
N PRO A 72 -10.68 2.89 5.46
CA PRO A 72 -11.11 1.53 5.72
C PRO A 72 -10.06 0.52 5.27
N GLY A 73 -10.08 -0.66 5.89
CA GLY A 73 -9.19 -1.77 5.55
C GLY A 73 -7.88 -1.79 6.34
N ARG A 74 -7.30 -3.00 6.43
CA ARG A 74 -6.03 -3.23 7.13
C ARG A 74 -4.88 -3.07 6.14
N LEU A 75 -3.91 -2.23 6.48
CA LEU A 75 -2.74 -2.00 5.65
C LEU A 75 -1.75 -3.16 5.82
N ILE A 76 -1.29 -3.72 4.70
CA ILE A 76 -0.29 -4.78 4.63
C ILE A 76 1.04 -4.15 4.19
N LEU A 77 2.08 -4.44 4.97
CA LEU A 77 3.47 -4.17 4.63
C LEU A 77 4.08 -5.46 4.10
N LEU A 78 4.60 -5.43 2.88
CA LEU A 78 5.13 -6.62 2.23
C LEU A 78 6.64 -6.47 2.05
N ASP A 79 7.36 -7.42 2.63
CA ASP A 79 8.78 -7.64 2.34
C ASP A 79 8.88 -8.46 1.06
N TYR A 80 9.32 -7.84 -0.04
CA TYR A 80 9.41 -8.46 -1.36
C TYR A 80 10.54 -9.48 -1.50
N PHE A 81 11.48 -9.53 -0.54
CA PHE A 81 12.66 -10.39 -0.60
C PHE A 81 12.49 -11.71 0.14
N ARG A 82 11.40 -11.87 0.88
CA ARG A 82 11.04 -13.12 1.55
C ARG A 82 9.82 -13.74 0.88
N PRO A 83 9.81 -15.05 0.60
CA PRO A 83 8.61 -15.73 0.14
C PRO A 83 7.54 -15.67 1.23
N TRP A 84 6.35 -15.17 0.88
CA TRP A 84 5.19 -15.28 1.75
C TRP A 84 4.44 -16.56 1.37
N THR A 85 4.37 -17.50 2.31
CA THR A 85 3.45 -18.63 2.21
C THR A 85 2.20 -18.27 2.99
N LEU A 86 1.05 -18.22 2.30
CA LEU A 86 -0.24 -18.29 2.95
C LEU A 86 -0.34 -19.70 3.56
N ARG A 87 -0.25 -19.81 4.88
CA ARG A 87 -0.54 -21.05 5.60
C ARG A 87 -2.03 -21.14 5.88
#